data_AF-A0A8S4FHV9-F1
#
_entry.id   AF-A0A8S4FHV9-F1
#
_cell.length_a   1.000
_cell.length_b   1.000
_cell.length_c   1.000
_cell.angle_alpha   90.00
_cell.angle_beta   90.00
_cell.angle_gamma   90.00
#
_symmetry.space_group_name_H-M   'P 1'
#
loop_
_entity.id
_entity.type
_entity.pdbx_description
1 polymer ?
#
loop_
_entity_poly.entity_id
_entity_poly.type
_entity_poly.pdbx_seq_one_letter_code
_entity_poly.pdbx_strand_id
1 'polypeptide(L)'
;MSVHTQVIVLISLFVGSCVPKSVEIESPLLHNYTHYDELVKLFHGYEKTYPDLAKVSSIGKSSEGRELLVLQLTADVGASHPERPAFKYVANMHGDEAVGRQLVVYLAEYLLTNYKKDERVTNLVNNIDIYLMPSLNPDGFEASKEGDCYSETDSVGRNTANGVDLNRDFPDQFDNHPSITDDYLYKGRQAETQAMVRWLLRKQFVLSANLHGGAIVASYPYDDIME
;
A
#
# COMPACT_ATOMS: atom_id res chain seq x y z
N MET A 1 30.09 -38.26 57.60
CA MET A 1 28.81 -37.62 57.21
C MET A 1 29.15 -36.28 56.57
N SER A 2 29.12 -36.22 55.23
CA SER A 2 29.45 -35.01 54.46
C SER A 2 28.14 -34.31 54.10
N VAL A 3 27.98 -33.06 54.51
CA VAL A 3 26.79 -32.25 54.22
C VAL A 3 27.12 -31.38 53.01
N HIS A 4 26.58 -31.74 51.84
CA HIS A 4 26.64 -30.89 50.65
C HIS A 4 25.65 -29.74 50.81
N THR A 5 26.16 -28.51 50.90
CA THR A 5 25.33 -27.29 50.83
C THR A 5 25.24 -26.90 49.36
N GLN A 6 24.06 -27.07 48.75
CA GLN A 6 23.80 -26.57 47.40
C GLN A 6 23.48 -25.07 47.47
N VAL A 7 24.24 -24.26 46.73
CA VAL A 7 23.97 -22.84 46.52
C VAL A 7 23.02 -22.72 45.32
N ILE A 8 21.79 -22.27 45.57
CA ILE A 8 20.81 -21.94 44.52
C ILE A 8 21.04 -20.47 44.12
N VAL A 9 21.50 -20.24 42.89
CA VAL A 9 21.60 -18.90 42.30
C VAL A 9 20.31 -18.63 41.52
N LEU A 10 19.47 -17.74 42.05
CA LEU A 10 18.27 -17.23 41.38
C LEU A 10 18.68 -16.12 40.41
N ILE A 11 18.75 -16.45 39.11
CA ILE A 11 18.86 -15.45 38.04
C ILE A 11 17.47 -14.89 37.80
N SER A 12 17.23 -13.67 38.30
CA SER A 12 16.02 -12.92 37.96
C SER A 12 16.15 -12.41 36.53
N LEU A 13 15.43 -13.04 35.61
CA LEU A 13 15.19 -12.50 34.27
C LEU A 13 14.35 -11.23 34.41
N PHE A 14 14.99 -10.07 34.26
CA PHE A 14 14.26 -8.82 33.99
C PHE A 14 13.63 -8.95 32.60
N VAL A 15 12.38 -9.41 32.56
CA VAL A 15 11.51 -9.22 31.41
C VAL A 15 11.22 -7.73 31.36
N GLY A 16 12.01 -6.99 30.59
CA GLY A 16 11.69 -5.61 30.25
C GLY A 16 10.30 -5.60 29.62
N SER A 17 9.32 -5.07 30.33
CA SER A 17 7.98 -4.88 29.81
C SER A 17 8.06 -4.02 28.55
N CYS A 18 7.89 -4.62 27.38
CA CYS A 18 7.56 -3.91 26.15
C CYS A 18 6.17 -3.30 26.35
N VAL A 19 6.10 -2.15 27.01
CA VAL A 19 4.92 -1.30 26.94
C VAL A 19 4.96 -0.69 25.53
N PRO A 20 4.02 -1.01 24.63
CA PRO A 20 3.94 -0.30 23.37
C PRO A 20 3.76 1.19 23.70
N LYS A 21 4.72 2.03 23.29
CA LYS A 21 4.51 3.48 23.28
C LYS A 21 3.33 3.71 22.34
N SER A 22 2.19 4.10 22.88
CA SER A 22 1.13 4.70 22.10
C SER A 22 1.71 5.97 21.48
N VAL A 23 1.92 5.95 20.17
CA VAL A 23 2.21 7.17 19.43
C VAL A 23 0.89 7.92 19.35
N GLU A 24 0.73 8.99 20.13
CA GLU A 24 -0.34 9.94 19.90
C GLU A 24 -0.03 10.66 18.59
N ILE A 25 -0.63 10.17 17.50
CA ILE A 25 -0.58 10.84 16.21
C ILE A 25 -1.69 11.91 16.25
N GLU A 26 -1.37 13.12 16.73
CA GLU A 26 -2.18 14.30 16.40
C GLU A 26 -1.99 14.60 14.90
N SER A 27 -2.68 13.84 14.06
CA SER A 27 -2.77 14.13 12.64
C SER A 27 -4.13 14.76 12.35
N PRO A 28 -4.19 15.87 11.60
CA PRO A 28 -5.46 16.41 11.10
C PRO A 28 -6.21 15.41 10.20
N LEU A 29 -5.57 14.30 9.79
CA LEU A 29 -6.15 13.23 8.99
C LEU A 29 -6.92 12.18 9.83
N LEU A 30 -6.94 12.30 11.17
CA LEU A 30 -7.41 11.22 12.06
C LEU A 30 -8.94 11.02 12.07
N HIS A 31 -9.72 11.92 11.46
CA HIS A 31 -11.17 11.96 11.68
C HIS A 31 -12.04 11.63 10.46
N ASN A 32 -11.51 11.73 9.23
CA ASN A 32 -12.29 11.50 8.00
C ASN A 32 -11.46 10.71 6.98
N TYR A 33 -12.14 9.96 6.12
CA TYR A 33 -11.49 9.35 4.96
C TYR A 33 -11.06 10.42 3.95
N THR A 34 -9.83 10.30 3.44
CA THR A 34 -9.26 11.27 2.51
C THR A 34 -9.76 11.04 1.08
N HIS A 35 -10.66 11.93 0.61
CA HIS A 35 -11.18 11.92 -0.75
C HIS A 35 -10.12 12.26 -1.80
N TYR A 36 -10.38 11.96 -3.06
CA TYR A 36 -9.41 12.06 -4.15
C TYR A 36 -8.78 13.45 -4.28
N ASP A 37 -9.57 14.52 -4.29
CA ASP A 37 -9.05 15.89 -4.40
C ASP A 37 -8.20 16.29 -3.18
N GLU A 38 -8.55 15.78 -1.99
CA GLU A 38 -7.77 15.98 -0.77
C GLU A 38 -6.46 15.20 -0.83
N LEU A 39 -6.50 13.97 -1.34
CA LEU A 39 -5.33 13.12 -1.52
C LEU A 39 -4.33 13.76 -2.49
N VAL A 40 -4.82 14.30 -3.62
CA VAL A 40 -3.99 15.05 -4.60
C VAL A 40 -3.29 16.21 -3.90
N LYS A 41 -4.03 17.04 -3.16
CA LYS A 41 -3.47 18.19 -2.43
C LYS A 41 -2.47 17.75 -1.37
N LEU A 42 -2.78 16.69 -0.64
CA LEU A 42 -1.95 16.15 0.43
C LEU A 42 -0.61 15.65 -0.11
N PHE A 43 -0.64 14.81 -1.13
CA PHE A 43 0.56 14.22 -1.73
C PHE A 43 1.47 15.27 -2.35
N HIS A 44 0.92 16.23 -3.12
CA HIS A 44 1.74 17.34 -3.62
C HIS A 44 2.21 18.29 -2.50
N GLY A 45 1.44 18.40 -1.41
CA GLY A 45 1.87 19.07 -0.18
C GLY A 45 3.10 18.40 0.44
N TYR A 46 3.12 17.07 0.49
CA TYR A 46 4.29 16.30 0.96
C TYR A 46 5.50 16.45 0.06
N GLU A 47 5.36 16.35 -1.26
CA GLU A 47 6.46 16.59 -2.21
C GLU A 47 7.03 18.02 -2.04
N LYS A 48 6.18 19.03 -1.85
CA LYS A 48 6.64 20.41 -1.61
C LYS A 48 7.34 20.58 -0.26
N THR A 49 6.87 19.90 0.77
CA THR A 49 7.39 20.05 2.16
C THR A 49 8.66 19.23 2.38
N TYR A 50 8.76 18.07 1.73
CA TYR A 50 9.85 17.12 1.85
C TYR A 50 10.46 16.79 0.47
N PRO A 51 10.97 17.79 -0.27
CA PRO A 51 11.39 17.61 -1.67
C PRO A 51 12.55 16.62 -1.86
N ASP A 52 13.36 16.39 -0.83
CA ASP A 52 14.46 15.43 -0.86
C ASP A 52 14.04 14.00 -0.49
N LEU A 53 12.78 13.81 -0.07
CA LEU A 53 12.25 12.52 0.40
C LEU A 53 11.04 12.03 -0.39
N ALA A 54 10.20 12.95 -0.86
CA ALA A 54 8.91 12.67 -1.47
C ALA A 54 8.83 13.12 -2.92
N LYS A 55 8.37 12.21 -3.80
CA LYS A 55 8.07 12.50 -5.20
C LYS A 55 6.70 11.95 -5.53
N VAL A 56 5.83 12.80 -6.08
CA VAL A 56 4.51 12.35 -6.56
C VAL A 56 4.62 12.04 -8.04
N SER A 57 4.01 10.93 -8.44
CA SER A 57 3.86 10.54 -9.83
C SER A 57 2.52 9.89 -10.06
N SER A 58 2.15 9.71 -11.32
CA SER A 58 0.98 8.95 -11.72
C SER A 58 1.40 7.81 -12.64
N ILE A 59 0.80 6.63 -12.44
CA ILE A 59 1.05 5.47 -13.31
C ILE A 59 0.09 5.40 -14.51
N GLY A 60 -0.93 6.26 -14.54
CA GLY A 60 -1.98 6.25 -15.54
C GLY A 60 -3.24 6.95 -15.03
N LYS A 61 -4.38 6.68 -15.67
CA LYS A 61 -5.67 7.24 -15.27
C LYS A 61 -6.68 6.13 -15.05
N SER A 62 -7.62 6.38 -14.16
CA SER A 62 -8.83 5.59 -14.00
C SER A 62 -9.78 5.77 -15.19
N SER A 63 -10.85 4.99 -15.19
CA SER A 63 -11.90 5.01 -16.21
C SER A 63 -12.59 6.38 -16.34
N GLU A 64 -12.77 7.12 -15.26
CA GLU A 64 -13.31 8.49 -15.25
C GLU A 64 -12.22 9.57 -15.36
N GLY A 65 -10.95 9.18 -15.54
CA GLY A 65 -9.86 10.10 -15.85
C GLY A 65 -9.11 10.67 -14.64
N ARG A 66 -9.32 10.13 -13.43
CA ARG A 66 -8.53 10.46 -12.23
C ARG A 66 -7.14 9.87 -12.33
N GLU A 67 -6.11 10.61 -11.91
CA GLU A 67 -4.73 10.14 -11.89
C GLU A 67 -4.56 9.00 -10.87
N LEU A 68 -3.83 7.96 -11.25
CA LEU A 68 -3.48 6.85 -10.38
C LEU A 68 -2.21 7.20 -9.61
N LEU A 69 -2.40 7.97 -8.53
CA LEU A 69 -1.31 8.60 -7.78
C LEU A 69 -0.46 7.60 -7.00
N VAL A 70 0.84 7.84 -7.05
CA VAL A 70 1.86 7.15 -6.27
C VAL A 70 2.78 8.18 -5.61
N LEU A 71 2.98 8.05 -4.31
CA LEU A 71 4.02 8.76 -3.57
C LEU A 71 5.23 7.84 -3.45
N GLN A 72 6.36 8.23 -4.05
CA GLN A 72 7.65 7.62 -3.79
C GLN A 72 8.28 8.28 -2.56
N LEU A 73 8.73 7.47 -1.61
CA LEU A 73 9.44 7.86 -0.39
C LEU A 73 10.77 7.14 -0.30
N THR A 74 11.87 7.89 -0.31
CA THR A 74 13.25 7.39 -0.21
C THR A 74 14.19 8.54 0.12
N ALA A 75 15.35 8.30 0.71
CA ALA A 75 16.34 9.35 0.90
C ALA A 75 16.94 9.81 -0.45
N ASP A 76 17.06 11.12 -0.71
CA ASP A 76 17.59 11.65 -1.98
C ASP A 76 16.71 11.27 -3.19
N VAL A 77 15.40 11.52 -3.05
CA VAL A 77 14.41 11.16 -4.07
C VAL A 77 14.72 11.85 -5.40
N GLY A 78 14.83 11.05 -6.47
CA GLY A 78 15.21 11.52 -7.81
C GLY A 78 16.65 11.20 -8.21
N ALA A 79 17.51 10.86 -7.26
CA ALA A 79 18.78 10.19 -7.56
C ALA A 79 18.54 8.71 -7.90
N SER A 80 19.48 8.12 -8.65
CA SER A 80 19.44 6.70 -9.01
C SER A 80 20.14 5.87 -7.94
N HIS A 81 19.40 4.97 -7.31
CA HIS A 81 19.87 4.07 -6.25
C HIS A 81 19.60 2.60 -6.62
N PRO A 82 20.35 2.02 -7.57
CA PRO A 82 20.13 0.63 -8.03
C PRO A 82 20.34 -0.42 -6.92
N GLU A 83 21.05 -0.07 -5.85
CA GLU A 83 21.28 -0.90 -4.67
C GLU A 83 20.07 -1.01 -3.75
N ARG A 84 19.12 -0.07 -3.83
CA ARG A 84 17.96 -0.05 -2.93
C ARG A 84 16.82 -0.89 -3.50
N PRO A 85 16.29 -1.88 -2.76
CA PRO A 85 15.10 -2.59 -3.19
C PRO A 85 13.90 -1.64 -3.28
N ALA A 86 13.09 -1.79 -4.33
CA ALA A 86 11.80 -1.12 -4.41
C ALA A 86 10.71 -2.00 -3.78
N PHE A 87 9.94 -1.40 -2.87
CA PHE A 87 8.76 -2.00 -2.25
C PHE A 87 7.54 -1.16 -2.60
N LYS A 88 6.40 -1.79 -2.91
CA LYS A 88 5.14 -1.04 -3.08
C LYS A 88 4.01 -1.52 -2.17
N TYR A 89 3.27 -0.55 -1.64
CA TYR A 89 1.94 -0.74 -1.07
C TYR A 89 0.91 -0.25 -2.08
N VAL A 90 -0.03 -1.11 -2.42
CA VAL A 90 -1.23 -0.78 -3.19
C VAL A 90 -2.42 -1.04 -2.28
N ALA A 91 -3.43 -0.19 -2.33
CA ALA A 91 -4.66 -0.39 -1.58
C ALA A 91 -5.86 0.01 -2.43
N ASN A 92 -7.06 -0.34 -1.93
CA ASN A 92 -8.33 0.16 -2.44
C ASN A 92 -8.47 -0.11 -3.95
N MET A 93 -8.13 -1.34 -4.35
CA MET A 93 -8.50 -1.87 -5.65
C MET A 93 -10.00 -2.16 -5.74
N HIS A 94 -10.60 -2.52 -4.60
CA HIS A 94 -12.02 -2.37 -4.36
C HIS A 94 -12.25 -1.00 -3.72
N GLY A 95 -13.05 -0.15 -4.36
CA GLY A 95 -13.18 1.25 -3.98
C GLY A 95 -13.91 1.47 -2.64
N ASP A 96 -14.79 0.56 -2.25
CA ASP A 96 -15.53 0.58 -0.98
C ASP A 96 -14.70 0.11 0.23
N GLU A 97 -13.52 -0.47 0.01
CA GLU A 97 -12.61 -0.91 1.07
C GLU A 97 -11.69 0.24 1.55
N ALA A 98 -12.30 1.25 2.20
CA ALA A 98 -11.66 2.52 2.55
C ALA A 98 -10.48 2.42 3.55
N VAL A 99 -10.45 1.39 4.41
CA VAL A 99 -9.46 1.28 5.49
C VAL A 99 -8.03 1.14 4.95
N GLY A 100 -7.83 0.28 3.94
CA GLY A 100 -6.51 0.07 3.34
C GLY A 100 -5.93 1.36 2.75
N ARG A 101 -6.78 2.14 2.06
CA ARG A 101 -6.43 3.47 1.54
C ARG A 101 -5.94 4.39 2.65
N GLN A 102 -6.72 4.51 3.72
CA GLN A 102 -6.38 5.42 4.81
C GLN A 102 -5.10 5.01 5.55
N LEU A 103 -4.86 3.71 5.72
CA LEU A 103 -3.61 3.20 6.30
C LEU A 103 -2.39 3.58 5.46
N VAL A 104 -2.48 3.52 4.13
CA VAL A 104 -1.39 3.96 3.24
C VAL A 104 -1.15 5.47 3.36
N VAL A 105 -2.22 6.26 3.49
CA VAL A 105 -2.11 7.72 3.73
C VAL A 105 -1.41 8.01 5.07
N TYR A 106 -1.80 7.33 6.15
CA TYR A 106 -1.14 7.47 7.46
C TYR A 106 0.30 6.98 7.43
N LEU A 107 0.59 5.91 6.70
CA LEU A 107 1.96 5.42 6.54
C LEU A 107 2.84 6.49 5.86
N ALA A 108 2.34 7.18 4.84
CA ALA A 108 3.07 8.27 4.19
C ALA A 108 3.43 9.38 5.19
N GLU A 109 2.44 9.86 5.94
CA GLU A 109 2.65 10.88 6.97
C GLU A 109 3.63 10.41 8.05
N TYR A 110 3.45 9.18 8.54
CA TYR A 110 4.28 8.61 9.59
C TYR A 110 5.75 8.52 9.16
N LEU A 111 6.03 8.01 7.96
CA LEU A 111 7.39 7.89 7.44
C LEU A 111 8.06 9.27 7.28
N LEU A 112 7.32 10.25 6.75
CA LEU A 112 7.84 11.60 6.53
C LEU A 112 8.11 12.34 7.85
N THR A 113 7.14 12.33 8.77
CA THR A 113 7.21 13.11 10.01
C THR A 113 8.18 12.52 11.04
N ASN A 114 8.48 11.21 10.94
CA ASN A 114 9.39 10.51 11.84
C ASN A 114 10.78 10.24 11.24
N TYR A 115 11.03 10.60 9.98
CA TYR A 115 12.36 10.51 9.40
C TYR A 115 13.38 11.35 10.21
N LYS A 116 14.53 10.74 10.54
CA LYS A 116 15.57 11.26 11.45
C LYS A 116 15.15 11.44 12.91
N LYS A 117 13.93 11.04 13.29
CA LYS A 117 13.45 11.03 14.69
C LYS A 117 13.32 9.62 15.24
N ASP A 118 12.82 8.70 14.41
CA ASP A 118 12.73 7.27 14.71
C ASP A 118 13.80 6.52 13.89
N GLU A 119 14.62 5.73 14.57
CA GLU A 119 15.74 5.01 13.96
C GLU A 119 15.26 3.97 12.93
N ARG A 120 14.15 3.28 13.20
CA ARG A 120 13.58 2.28 12.30
C ARG A 120 13.02 2.93 11.04
N VAL A 121 12.28 4.03 11.17
CA VAL A 121 11.78 4.81 10.03
C VAL A 121 12.94 5.34 9.19
N THR A 122 13.96 5.90 9.84
CA THR A 122 15.14 6.42 9.16
C THR A 122 15.86 5.33 8.37
N ASN A 123 16.01 4.15 8.97
CA ASN A 123 16.63 3.00 8.31
C ASN A 123 15.82 2.52 7.09
N LEU A 124 14.49 2.48 7.19
CA LEU A 124 13.63 2.13 6.07
C LEU A 124 13.79 3.12 4.90
N VAL A 125 13.63 4.42 5.17
CA VAL A 125 13.68 5.47 4.14
C VAL A 125 15.07 5.58 3.49
N ASN A 126 16.14 5.32 4.24
CA ASN A 126 17.52 5.38 3.70
C ASN A 126 17.86 4.21 2.77
N ASN A 127 17.20 3.06 2.92
CA ASN A 127 17.64 1.82 2.28
C ASN A 127 16.60 1.22 1.33
N ILE A 128 15.36 1.72 1.31
CA ILE A 128 14.27 1.16 0.50
C ILE A 128 13.62 2.30 -0.29
N ASP A 129 13.39 2.05 -1.58
CA ASP A 129 12.50 2.89 -2.37
C ASP A 129 11.05 2.45 -2.13
N ILE A 130 10.33 3.20 -1.29
CA ILE A 130 8.96 2.88 -0.88
C ILE A 130 7.98 3.58 -1.82
N TYR A 131 7.06 2.84 -2.43
CA TYR A 131 6.01 3.37 -3.29
C TYR A 131 4.66 3.16 -2.63
N LEU A 132 3.93 4.25 -2.40
CA LEU A 132 2.64 4.26 -1.73
C LEU A 132 1.57 4.65 -2.73
N MET A 133 0.70 3.70 -3.09
CA MET A 133 -0.50 3.91 -3.90
C MET A 133 -1.73 3.68 -3.01
N PRO A 134 -2.35 4.76 -2.49
CA PRO A 134 -3.51 4.62 -1.62
C PRO A 134 -4.75 4.06 -2.33
N SER A 135 -4.85 4.22 -3.65
CA SER A 135 -6.03 3.80 -4.40
C SER A 135 -5.71 3.46 -5.84
N LEU A 136 -5.95 2.20 -6.19
CA LEU A 136 -5.97 1.75 -7.58
C LEU A 136 -7.33 1.99 -8.24
N ASN A 137 -8.42 2.03 -7.46
CA ASN A 137 -9.78 2.33 -7.94
C ASN A 137 -10.32 3.62 -7.31
N PRO A 138 -9.80 4.81 -7.71
CA PRO A 138 -10.27 6.08 -7.15
C PRO A 138 -11.71 6.39 -7.54
N ASP A 139 -12.19 5.90 -8.69
CA ASP A 139 -13.57 6.14 -9.14
C ASP A 139 -14.56 5.38 -8.26
N GLY A 140 -14.29 4.10 -7.96
CA GLY A 140 -15.07 3.32 -7.01
C GLY A 140 -15.06 3.93 -5.61
N PHE A 141 -13.91 4.43 -5.14
CA PHE A 141 -13.85 5.11 -3.84
C PHE A 141 -14.76 6.35 -3.79
N GLU A 142 -14.75 7.20 -4.82
CA GLU A 142 -15.63 8.37 -4.87
C GLU A 142 -17.11 8.03 -5.06
N ALA A 143 -17.41 6.88 -5.66
CA ALA A 143 -18.78 6.36 -5.75
C ALA A 143 -19.25 5.70 -4.43
N SER A 144 -18.32 5.37 -3.53
CA SER A 144 -18.62 4.74 -2.24
C SER A 144 -19.14 5.76 -1.23
N LYS A 145 -19.98 5.30 -0.29
CA LYS A 145 -20.60 6.16 0.71
C LYS A 145 -20.27 5.68 2.12
N GLU A 146 -19.71 6.56 2.94
CA GLU A 146 -19.46 6.25 4.35
C GLU A 146 -20.75 5.83 5.07
N GLY A 147 -20.65 4.78 5.87
CA GLY A 147 -21.78 4.15 6.56
C GLY A 147 -22.52 3.10 5.73
N ASP A 148 -22.24 2.99 4.43
CA ASP A 148 -22.67 1.85 3.62
C ASP A 148 -21.59 0.76 3.64
N CYS A 149 -21.89 -0.35 4.30
CA CYS A 149 -20.94 -1.45 4.51
C CYS A 149 -21.18 -2.64 3.58
N TYR A 150 -22.13 -2.53 2.65
CA TYR A 150 -22.50 -3.60 1.74
C TYR A 150 -22.33 -3.14 0.30
N SER A 151 -21.61 -3.94 -0.50
CA SER A 151 -21.51 -3.71 -1.95
C SER A 151 -22.80 -4.13 -2.69
N GLU A 152 -23.99 -3.86 -2.13
CA GLU A 152 -25.26 -4.39 -2.65
C GLU A 152 -25.92 -3.52 -3.73
N THR A 153 -26.57 -4.22 -4.67
CA THR A 153 -26.98 -3.83 -6.04
C THR A 153 -25.84 -3.26 -6.89
N ASP A 154 -25.46 -4.00 -7.93
CA ASP A 154 -24.49 -3.64 -8.98
C ASP A 154 -23.02 -3.43 -8.54
N SER A 155 -22.63 -3.80 -7.32
CA SER A 155 -21.24 -3.66 -6.82
C SER A 155 -20.73 -2.21 -6.92
N VAL A 156 -21.63 -1.24 -6.72
CA VAL A 156 -21.33 0.19 -6.75
C VAL A 156 -20.25 0.50 -5.71
N GLY A 157 -19.25 1.26 -6.12
CA GLY A 157 -18.12 1.64 -5.28
C GLY A 157 -17.05 0.55 -5.14
N ARG A 158 -17.43 -0.73 -5.09
CA ARG A 158 -16.49 -1.86 -5.12
C ARG A 158 -15.73 -1.94 -6.44
N ASN A 159 -16.48 -2.08 -7.53
CA ASN A 159 -15.95 -2.29 -8.86
C ASN A 159 -15.45 -0.97 -9.49
N THR A 160 -14.79 -1.05 -10.64
CA THR A 160 -14.50 0.16 -11.44
C THR A 160 -15.78 0.87 -11.86
N ALA A 161 -15.65 2.09 -12.40
CA ALA A 161 -16.78 2.82 -12.99
C ALA A 161 -17.49 2.04 -14.13
N ASN A 162 -16.83 1.04 -14.72
CA ASN A 162 -17.42 0.16 -15.75
C ASN A 162 -18.01 -1.14 -15.17
N GLY A 163 -18.08 -1.28 -13.84
CA GLY A 163 -18.64 -2.46 -13.17
C GLY A 163 -17.73 -3.69 -13.17
N VAL A 164 -16.42 -3.53 -13.41
CA VAL A 164 -15.45 -4.65 -13.40
C VAL A 164 -14.72 -4.75 -12.06
N ASP A 165 -14.59 -5.97 -11.54
CA ASP A 165 -13.75 -6.27 -10.38
C ASP A 165 -12.27 -6.27 -10.80
N LEU A 166 -11.50 -5.29 -10.31
CA LEU A 166 -10.07 -5.19 -10.62
C LEU A 166 -9.26 -6.39 -10.12
N ASN A 167 -9.68 -7.08 -9.06
CA ASN A 167 -8.99 -8.25 -8.52
C ASN A 167 -9.26 -9.52 -9.34
N ARG A 168 -10.01 -9.42 -10.44
CA ARG A 168 -10.26 -10.47 -11.44
C ARG A 168 -9.86 -10.04 -12.86
N ASP A 169 -9.32 -8.84 -13.02
CA ASP A 169 -9.02 -8.25 -14.33
C ASP A 169 -7.54 -8.37 -14.74
N PHE A 170 -6.66 -8.80 -13.81
CA PHE A 170 -5.24 -9.01 -14.10
C PHE A 170 -5.00 -10.28 -14.95
N PRO A 171 -3.95 -10.31 -15.78
CA PRO A 171 -3.50 -11.56 -16.41
C PRO A 171 -3.15 -12.61 -15.35
N ASP A 172 -3.74 -13.79 -15.48
CA ASP A 172 -3.49 -14.89 -14.56
C ASP A 172 -2.39 -15.82 -15.07
N GLN A 173 -1.74 -16.56 -14.18
CA GLN A 173 -0.68 -17.49 -14.56
C GLN A 173 -1.20 -18.85 -15.07
N PHE A 174 -2.44 -19.20 -14.73
CA PHE A 174 -3.13 -20.42 -15.12
C PHE A 174 -3.99 -20.24 -16.36
N ASP A 175 -4.12 -19.00 -16.87
CA ASP A 175 -4.70 -18.73 -18.17
C ASP A 175 -3.98 -19.53 -19.26
N ASN A 176 -4.76 -20.27 -20.07
CA ASN A 176 -4.21 -21.06 -21.18
C ASN A 176 -3.82 -20.14 -22.35
N HIS A 177 -2.69 -19.45 -22.19
CA HIS A 177 -2.14 -18.54 -23.19
C HIS A 177 -0.72 -18.97 -23.61
N PRO A 178 -0.46 -19.18 -24.91
CA PRO A 178 0.79 -19.78 -25.38
C PRO A 178 2.03 -18.87 -25.26
N SER A 179 1.84 -17.56 -25.05
CA SER A 179 2.93 -16.58 -24.90
C SER A 179 2.48 -15.29 -24.22
N ILE A 180 3.35 -14.60 -23.48
CA ILE A 180 3.00 -13.29 -22.90
C ILE A 180 3.06 -12.23 -24.02
N THR A 181 1.90 -11.84 -24.56
CA THR A 181 1.77 -10.83 -25.63
C THR A 181 1.10 -9.55 -25.12
N ASP A 182 1.27 -8.43 -25.84
CA ASP A 182 0.56 -7.18 -25.52
C ASP A 182 -0.98 -7.36 -25.58
N ASP A 183 -1.49 -8.18 -26.52
CA ASP A 183 -2.92 -8.48 -26.61
C ASP A 183 -3.40 -9.14 -25.31
N TYR A 184 -2.67 -10.15 -24.82
CA TYR A 184 -2.96 -10.84 -23.56
C TYR A 184 -2.87 -9.91 -22.34
N LEU A 185 -1.85 -9.07 -22.29
CA LEU A 185 -1.59 -8.20 -21.13
C LEU A 185 -2.55 -7.00 -21.03
N TYR A 186 -3.14 -6.55 -22.14
CA TYR A 186 -3.85 -5.26 -22.17
C TYR A 186 -5.25 -5.29 -22.74
N LYS A 187 -5.56 -6.18 -23.69
CA LYS A 187 -6.85 -6.11 -24.39
C LYS A 187 -8.00 -6.52 -23.48
N GLY A 188 -9.06 -5.73 -23.52
CA GLY A 188 -10.28 -5.95 -22.74
C GLY A 188 -10.15 -5.60 -21.24
N ARG A 189 -8.97 -5.20 -20.76
CA ARG A 189 -8.72 -4.87 -19.35
C ARG A 189 -9.04 -3.42 -19.04
N GLN A 190 -9.35 -3.15 -17.79
CA GLN A 190 -9.60 -1.81 -17.27
C GLN A 190 -8.35 -0.92 -17.37
N ALA A 191 -8.55 0.39 -17.45
CA ALA A 191 -7.46 1.36 -17.59
C ALA A 191 -6.47 1.29 -16.41
N GLU A 192 -7.00 1.05 -15.22
CA GLU A 192 -6.33 0.86 -13.95
C GLU A 192 -5.41 -0.36 -13.99
N THR A 193 -5.93 -1.51 -14.43
CA THR A 193 -5.16 -2.75 -14.62
C THR A 193 -4.04 -2.56 -15.62
N GLN A 194 -4.35 -1.97 -16.79
CA GLN A 194 -3.34 -1.70 -17.81
C GLN A 194 -2.22 -0.79 -17.29
N ALA A 195 -2.57 0.24 -16.51
CA ALA A 195 -1.60 1.13 -15.88
C ALA A 195 -0.70 0.39 -14.88
N MET A 196 -1.29 -0.46 -14.03
CA MET A 196 -0.56 -1.28 -13.06
C MET A 196 0.40 -2.27 -13.75
N VAL A 197 -0.05 -2.96 -14.81
CA VAL A 197 0.79 -3.87 -15.60
C VAL A 197 1.96 -3.13 -16.24
N ARG A 198 1.72 -1.96 -16.87
CA ARG A 198 2.80 -1.14 -17.44
C ARG A 198 3.80 -0.69 -16.37
N TRP A 199 3.32 -0.35 -15.18
CA TRP A 199 4.19 0.06 -14.08
C TRP A 199 5.07 -1.10 -13.58
N LEU A 200 4.47 -2.28 -13.41
CA LEU A 200 5.16 -3.51 -13.04
C LEU A 200 6.25 -3.93 -14.05
N LEU A 201 6.00 -3.75 -15.35
CA LEU A 201 6.99 -4.09 -16.39
C LEU A 201 8.13 -3.07 -16.49
N ARG A 202 7.91 -1.82 -16.06
CA ARG A 202 8.93 -0.75 -16.11
C ARG A 202 9.78 -0.67 -14.86
N LYS A 203 9.25 -1.10 -13.71
CA LYS A 203 9.93 -1.02 -12.44
C LYS A 203 9.94 -2.36 -11.72
N GLN A 204 11.14 -2.81 -11.37
CA GLN A 204 11.33 -4.05 -10.62
C GLN A 204 11.05 -3.81 -9.14
N PHE A 205 9.94 -4.35 -8.64
CA PHE A 205 9.64 -4.42 -7.22
C PHE A 205 10.13 -5.75 -6.66
N VAL A 206 10.85 -5.71 -5.53
CA VAL A 206 11.29 -6.93 -4.85
C VAL A 206 10.14 -7.55 -4.06
N LEU A 207 9.24 -6.71 -3.55
CA LEU A 207 8.05 -7.13 -2.84
C LEU A 207 6.91 -6.12 -3.05
N SER A 208 5.70 -6.62 -3.08
CA SER A 208 4.46 -5.84 -3.19
C SER A 208 3.49 -6.32 -2.13
N ALA A 209 2.82 -5.38 -1.48
CA ALA A 209 1.68 -5.65 -0.61
C ALA A 209 0.43 -4.99 -1.20
N ASN A 210 -0.66 -5.73 -1.23
CA ASN A 210 -1.98 -5.24 -1.61
C ASN A 210 -2.90 -5.29 -0.40
N LEU A 211 -3.50 -4.16 -0.01
CA LEU A 211 -4.33 -4.04 1.18
C LEU A 211 -5.81 -4.06 0.81
N HIS A 212 -6.51 -5.06 1.33
CA HIS A 212 -7.97 -5.23 1.25
C HIS A 212 -8.62 -4.97 2.62
N GLY A 213 -9.92 -4.71 2.61
CA GLY A 213 -10.78 -4.59 3.79
C GLY A 213 -11.68 -5.81 4.01
N GLY A 214 -12.31 -5.89 5.18
CA GLY A 214 -13.40 -6.84 5.46
C GLY A 214 -12.99 -8.15 6.16
N ALA A 215 -11.74 -8.59 6.06
CA ALA A 215 -11.25 -9.80 6.74
C ALA A 215 -9.89 -9.58 7.41
N ILE A 216 -9.63 -10.32 8.51
CA ILE A 216 -8.32 -10.36 9.17
C ILE A 216 -7.54 -11.56 8.61
N VAL A 217 -6.80 -11.34 7.53
CA VAL A 217 -6.02 -12.38 6.84
C VAL A 217 -4.76 -11.78 6.20
N ALA A 218 -3.73 -12.62 6.03
CA ALA A 218 -2.59 -12.33 5.18
C ALA A 218 -2.44 -13.50 4.19
N SER A 219 -2.80 -13.26 2.93
CA SER A 219 -2.68 -14.24 1.86
C SER A 219 -1.39 -14.01 1.08
N TYR A 220 -0.77 -15.09 0.62
CA TYR A 220 0.38 -15.07 -0.29
C TYR A 220 0.10 -16.01 -1.47
N PRO A 221 0.71 -15.77 -2.64
CA PRO A 221 0.43 -16.58 -3.81
C PRO A 221 0.69 -18.09 -3.56
N TYR A 222 -0.13 -18.98 -4.12
CA TYR A 222 -1.23 -18.71 -5.07
C TYR A 222 -2.60 -18.81 -4.40
N ASP A 223 -3.50 -17.90 -4.77
CA ASP A 223 -4.89 -17.87 -4.28
C ASP A 223 -5.85 -18.65 -5.20
N ASP A 224 -5.49 -18.78 -6.48
CA ASP A 224 -6.19 -19.64 -7.44
C ASP A 224 -5.57 -21.05 -7.50
N ILE A 225 -6.45 -22.04 -7.70
CA ILE A 225 -6.09 -23.43 -7.93
C ILE A 225 -6.30 -23.77 -9.40
N MET A 226 -5.43 -24.61 -9.97
CA MET A 226 -5.67 -25.22 -11.28
C MET A 226 -6.92 -26.10 -11.17
N GLU A 227 -8.02 -25.73 -11.83
CA GLU A 227 -9.15 -26.64 -12.09
C GLU A 227 -8.88 -27.56 -13.30
#